data_AF-A0A2G3A3R6-F1
#
_entry.id   AF-A0A2G3A3R6-F1
#
_cell.length_a   1.000
_cell.length_b   1.000
_cell.length_c   1.000
_cell.angle_alpha   90.00
_cell.angle_beta   90.00
_cell.angle_gamma   90.00
#
_symmetry.space_group_name_H-M   'P 1'
#
loop_
_entity.id
_entity.type
_entity.pdbx_description
1 polymer ?
#
loop_
_entity_poly.entity_id
_entity_poly.type
_entity_poly.pdbx_seq_one_letter_code
_entity_poly.pdbx_strand_id
1 'polypeptide(L)'
;MLILEIVTGRRPVEYGEDVLILNDHVRVLLEQDNVLECVDPSMDTYPEEEVLPVLKLALVCTSQIPSSRPSIAQVIQILQVFKTPVPQRMEAY
;
A
#
# COMPACT_ATOMS: atom_id res chain seq x y z
N MET A 1 6.60 -3.55 0.83
CA MET A 1 6.09 -4.46 -0.22
C MET A 1 4.68 -4.89 0.08
N LEU A 2 4.44 -5.63 1.17
CA LEU A 2 3.13 -6.23 1.48
C LEU A 2 1.95 -5.25 1.42
N ILE A 3 2.09 -4.03 1.94
CA ILE A 3 1.02 -3.02 1.87
C ILE A 3 0.67 -2.67 0.41
N LEU A 4 1.67 -2.53 -0.47
CA LEU A 4 1.42 -2.28 -1.90
C LEU A 4 0.74 -3.49 -2.55
N GLU A 5 1.18 -4.71 -2.25
CA GLU A 5 0.56 -5.92 -2.79
C GLU A 5 -0.92 -6.02 -2.40
N ILE A 6 -1.26 -5.69 -1.15
CA ILE A 6 -2.63 -5.71 -0.64
C ILE A 6 -3.50 -4.64 -1.32
N VAL A 7 -3.01 -3.41 -1.43
CA VAL A 7 -3.80 -2.29 -1.98
C VAL A 7 -3.97 -2.41 -3.49
N THR A 8 -2.96 -2.94 -4.19
CA THR A 8 -2.96 -3.00 -5.65
C THR A 8 -3.42 -4.33 -6.22
N GLY A 9 -3.43 -5.41 -5.42
CA GLY A 9 -3.67 -6.77 -5.91
C GLY A 9 -2.55 -7.33 -6.80
N ARG A 10 -1.42 -6.62 -6.91
CA ARG A 10 -0.33 -6.94 -7.83
C ARG A 10 0.87 -7.57 -7.11
N ARG A 11 1.65 -8.34 -7.86
CA ARG A 11 2.92 -8.90 -7.36
C ARG A 11 4.00 -7.81 -7.32
N PRO A 12 4.99 -7.92 -6.43
CA PRO A 12 6.07 -6.92 -6.35
C PRO A 12 6.88 -6.76 -7.64
N VAL A 13 6.99 -7.85 -8.41
CA VAL A 13 7.64 -7.92 -9.71
C VAL A 13 6.73 -8.70 -10.65
N GLU A 14 6.45 -8.13 -11.81
CA GLU A 14 5.69 -8.78 -12.88
C GLU A 14 6.55 -8.84 -14.14
N TYR A 15 6.59 -10.03 -14.76
CA TYR A 15 7.35 -10.29 -15.98
C TYR A 15 6.38 -10.32 -17.16
N GLY A 16 6.58 -9.43 -18.14
CA GLY A 16 5.87 -9.40 -19.41
C GLY A 16 6.82 -9.08 -20.56
N GLU A 17 6.40 -8.21 -21.48
CA GLU A 17 7.31 -7.62 -22.48
C GLU A 17 8.40 -6.77 -21.81
N ASP A 18 8.03 -6.06 -20.74
CA ASP A 18 8.93 -5.36 -19.82
C ASP A 18 8.81 -5.91 -18.39
N VAL A 19 9.83 -5.64 -17.56
CA VAL A 19 9.79 -5.95 -16.12
C VAL A 19 9.18 -4.77 -15.38
N LEU A 20 8.04 -4.99 -14.74
CA LEU A 20 7.41 -3.98 -13.89
C LEU A 20 7.78 -4.22 -12.43
N ILE A 21 8.38 -3.21 -11.81
CA ILE A 21 8.64 -3.16 -10.37
C ILE A 21 7.53 -2.33 -9.73
N LEU A 22 6.71 -2.97 -8.89
CA LEU A 22 5.51 -2.35 -8.33
C LEU A 22 5.84 -1.07 -7.54
N ASN A 23 6.96 -1.07 -6.81
CA ASN A 23 7.40 0.09 -6.05
C ASN A 23 7.65 1.32 -6.92
N ASP A 24 8.37 1.12 -8.02
CA ASP A 24 8.75 2.20 -8.93
C ASP A 24 7.52 2.71 -9.68
N HIS A 25 6.65 1.80 -10.11
CA HIS A 25 5.39 2.14 -10.75
C HIS A 25 4.48 2.99 -9.85
N VAL A 26 4.26 2.58 -8.61
CA VAL A 26 3.44 3.34 -7.64
C VAL A 26 4.07 4.69 -7.32
N ARG A 27 5.41 4.77 -7.25
CA ARG A 27 6.11 6.04 -7.04
C ARG A 27 5.87 7.03 -8.18
N VAL A 28 5.97 6.56 -9.43
CA VAL A 28 5.70 7.40 -10.62
C VAL A 28 4.26 7.91 -10.61
N LEU A 29 3.28 7.04 -10.32
CA LEU A 29 1.89 7.46 -10.24
C LEU A 29 1.65 8.47 -9.10
N LEU A 30 2.34 8.33 -7.97
CA LEU A 30 2.27 9.31 -6.88
C LEU A 30 2.84 10.67 -7.29
N GLU A 31 3.95 10.69 -8.02
CA GLU A 31 4.55 11.93 -8.53
C GLU A 31 3.66 12.61 -9.59
N GLN A 32 2.80 11.84 -10.26
CA GLN A 32 1.83 12.30 -11.26
C GLN A 32 0.45 12.66 -10.69
N ASP A 33 0.24 12.52 -9.37
CA ASP A 33 -1.05 12.70 -8.70
C ASP A 33 -2.15 11.70 -9.15
N ASN A 34 -1.74 10.57 -9.74
CA ASN A 34 -2.61 9.51 -10.27
C ASN A 34 -2.50 8.19 -9.48
N VAL A 35 -1.99 8.24 -8.24
CA VAL A 35 -1.69 7.02 -7.47
C VAL A 35 -2.91 6.14 -7.20
N LEU A 36 -4.12 6.69 -7.21
CA LEU A 36 -5.34 5.92 -7.01
C LEU A 36 -5.65 4.95 -8.17
N GLU A 37 -5.05 5.16 -9.35
CA GLU A 37 -5.18 4.24 -10.48
C GLU A 37 -4.54 2.87 -10.22
N CYS A 38 -3.66 2.75 -9.22
CA CYS A 38 -3.03 1.47 -8.88
C CYS A 38 -3.87 0.59 -7.94
N VAL A 39 -4.99 1.09 -7.41
CA VAL A 39 -5.84 0.34 -6.47
C VAL A 39 -6.45 -0.87 -7.18
N ASP A 40 -6.50 -2.00 -6.48
CA ASP A 40 -7.05 -3.25 -6.99
C ASP A 40 -8.49 -3.02 -7.50
N PRO A 41 -8.77 -3.27 -8.79
CA PRO A 41 -10.11 -3.08 -9.35
C PRO A 41 -11.20 -3.95 -8.70
N SER A 42 -10.81 -5.01 -7.97
CA SER A 42 -11.75 -5.85 -7.20
C SER A 42 -12.20 -5.21 -5.88
N MET A 43 -11.58 -4.11 -5.45
CA MET A 43 -12.03 -3.31 -4.31
C MET A 43 -13.21 -2.42 -4.76
N ASP A 44 -14.43 -2.96 -4.72
CA ASP A 44 -15.67 -2.28 -5.16
C ASP A 44 -15.89 -0.89 -4.52
N THR A 45 -15.51 -0.70 -3.25
CA THR A 45 -15.62 0.59 -2.56
C THR A 45 -14.53 0.71 -1.52
N TYR A 46 -13.78 1.81 -1.55
CA TYR A 46 -12.74 2.11 -0.58
C TYR A 46 -12.69 3.61 -0.25
N PRO A 47 -12.30 3.99 0.97
CA PRO A 47 -12.11 5.38 1.33
C PRO A 47 -10.80 5.92 0.74
N GLU A 48 -10.88 6.71 -0.34
CA GLU A 48 -9.70 7.34 -0.98
C GLU A 48 -8.85 8.13 0.02
N GLU A 49 -9.50 8.79 0.98
CA GLU A 49 -8.85 9.55 2.07
C GLU A 49 -7.95 8.69 2.97
N GLU A 50 -8.19 7.37 3.07
CA GLU A 50 -7.33 6.44 3.81
C GLU A 50 -6.31 5.75 2.89
N VAL A 51 -6.69 5.44 1.65
CA VAL A 51 -5.84 4.71 0.70
C VAL A 51 -4.60 5.53 0.31
N LEU A 52 -4.75 6.82 0.02
CA LEU A 52 -3.62 7.66 -0.35
C LEU A 52 -2.54 7.73 0.76
N PRO A 53 -2.87 7.98 2.03
CA PRO A 53 -1.93 7.87 3.14
C PRO A 53 -1.29 6.47 3.29
N VAL A 54 -2.04 5.40 3.09
CA VAL A 54 -1.53 4.01 3.18
C VAL A 54 -0.50 3.75 2.07
N LEU A 55 -0.75 4.20 0.84
CA LEU A 55 0.20 4.10 -0.27
C LEU A 55 1.48 4.91 -0.01
N LYS A 56 1.35 6.13 0.53
CA LYS A 56 2.50 6.95 0.95
C LYS A 56 3.32 6.26 2.04
N LEU A 57 2.66 5.71 3.06
CA LEU A 57 3.32 4.94 4.12
C LEU A 57 4.08 3.75 3.53
N ALA A 58 3.46 3.02 2.60
CA ALA A 58 4.07 1.86 1.96
C ALA A 58 5.36 2.22 1.21
N LEU A 59 5.38 3.34 0.49
CA LEU A 59 6.57 3.84 -0.21
C LEU A 59 7.68 4.22 0.77
N VAL A 60 7.33 4.89 1.87
CA VAL A 60 8.28 5.26 2.93
C VAL A 60 8.89 4.01 3.60
N CYS A 61 8.09 2.98 3.88
CA CYS A 61 8.57 1.68 4.39
C CYS A 61 9.57 0.99 3.45
N THR A 62 9.47 1.25 2.15
CA THR A 62 10.34 0.69 1.10
C THR A 62 11.43 1.65 0.64
N SER A 63 11.70 2.74 1.37
CA SER A 63 12.72 3.70 0.98
C SER A 63 14.09 3.03 0.77
N GLN A 64 14.81 3.43 -0.28
CA GLN A 64 16.19 2.98 -0.49
C GLN A 64 17.15 3.53 0.57
N ILE A 65 16.74 4.60 1.28
CA ILE A 65 17.47 5.19 2.40
C ILE A 65 17.01 4.49 3.69
N PRO A 66 17.85 3.64 4.34
CA PRO A 66 17.41 2.85 5.50
C PRO A 66 16.93 3.70 6.68
N SER A 67 17.54 4.86 6.91
CA SER A 67 17.17 5.77 8.00
C SER A 67 15.84 6.50 7.78
N SER A 68 15.31 6.50 6.55
CA SER A 68 13.97 7.04 6.26
C SER A 68 12.85 6.04 6.54
N ARG A 69 13.19 4.76 6.75
CA ARG A 69 12.18 3.72 6.99
C ARG A 69 11.68 3.83 8.43
N PRO A 70 10.36 3.89 8.66
CA PRO A 70 9.80 3.87 10.01
C PRO A 70 10.05 2.51 10.66
N SER A 71 10.16 2.52 11.99
CA SER A 71 10.08 1.28 12.77
C SER A 71 8.69 0.65 12.63
N ILE A 72 8.60 -0.66 12.85
CA ILE A 72 7.30 -1.36 12.78
C ILE A 72 6.28 -0.77 13.77
N ALA A 73 6.72 -0.28 14.92
CA ALA A 73 5.85 0.39 15.89
C ALA A 73 5.25 1.68 15.32
N GLN A 74 6.03 2.49 14.61
CA GLN A 74 5.54 3.69 13.94
C GLN A 74 4.57 3.34 12.80
N VAL A 75 4.86 2.29 12.02
CA VAL A 75 3.95 1.81 10.97
C VAL A 75 2.59 1.43 11.55
N ILE A 76 2.58 0.64 12.64
CA ILE A 76 1.35 0.23 13.33
C ILE A 76 0.60 1.45 13.85
N GLN A 77 1.30 2.40 14.50
CA GLN A 77 0.67 3.60 15.03
C GLN A 77 0.00 4.43 13.92
N ILE A 78 0.64 4.59 12.77
CA ILE A 78 0.05 5.31 11.63
C ILE A 78 -1.17 4.56 11.09
N LEU A 79 -1.07 3.22 10.95
CA LEU A 79 -2.17 2.40 10.47
C LEU A 79 -3.39 2.40 11.41
N GLN A 80 -3.17 2.55 12.72
CA GLN A 80 -4.24 2.65 13.72
C GLN A 80 -5.03 3.96 13.66
N VAL A 81 -4.55 4.97 12.93
CA VAL A 81 -5.28 6.23 12.74
C VAL A 81 -6.48 6.03 11.78
N PHE A 82 -6.37 5.10 10.83
CA PHE A 82 -7.44 4.77 9.89
C PHE A 82 -8.55 4.02 10.62
N LYS A 83 -9.80 4.50 10.50
CA LYS A 83 -10.92 4.02 11.32
C LYS A 83 -11.73 3.00 10.55
N THR A 84 -11.15 1.83 10.33
CA THR A 84 -11.90 0.65 9.87
C THR A 84 -12.06 -0.32 11.05
N PRO A 85 -13.29 -0.69 11.43
CA PRO A 85 -13.49 -1.78 12.37
C PRO A 85 -12.85 -3.03 11.78
N VAL A 86 -11.78 -3.54 12.39
CA VAL A 86 -11.27 -4.86 12.04
C VAL A 86 -12.40 -5.84 12.36
N PRO A 87 -12.96 -6.57 11.38
CA PRO A 87 -13.95 -7.60 11.68
C PRO A 87 -13.29 -8.54 12.68
N GLN A 88 -13.87 -8.64 13.88
CA GLN A 88 -13.40 -9.61 14.86
C GLN A 88 -13.46 -10.97 14.17
N ARG A 89 -12.28 -11.57 14.00
CA ARG A 89 -12.14 -12.90 13.46
C ARG A 89 -12.97 -13.79 14.37
N MET A 90 -14.14 -14.23 13.90
CA MET A 90 -14.98 -15.19 14.61
C MET A 90 -14.11 -16.44 14.75
N GLU A 91 -13.58 -16.67 15.95
CA GLU A 91 -12.99 -17.95 16.31
C GLU A 91 -14.13 -18.97 16.21
N ALA A 92 -14.23 -19.61 15.05
CA ALA A 92 -15.07 -20.78 14.89
C ALA A 92 -14.40 -21.92 15.67
N TYR A 93 -15.16 -22.41 16.64
CA TYR A 93 -14.93 -23.51 17.57
C TYR A 93 -14.10 -24.70 17.03
#